data_AF-A0AAE4EBI1-F1
#
_entry.id   AF-A0AAE4EBI1-F1
#
_cell.length_a   1.000
_cell.length_b   1.000
_cell.length_c   1.000
_cell.angle_alpha   90.00
_cell.angle_beta   90.00
_cell.angle_gamma   90.00
#
_symmetry.space_group_name_H-M   'P 1'
#
loop_
_entity.id
_entity.type
_entity.pdbx_description
1 polymer ?
#
loop_
_entity_poly.entity_id
_entity_poly.type
_entity_poly.pdbx_seq_one_letter_code
_entity_poly.pdbx_strand_id
1 'polypeptide(L)'
;MIQGEMNTDHGQDVKGRIDCVINRFRSNAGPEFYTYKLKYIDDIDLDIRTILCFSVIFVFVPLTVFTDGKLSYSILYIALLGLGVLGISFARGKILKEKVWENDFVSDEDILYLCENEKLKPILIEELKAGAHHTYSSLESKQKYYIESVTKDERKIRS
;
A
#
# COMPACT_ATOMS: atom_id res chain seq x y z
N MET A 1 -23.84 -2.58 24.73
CA MET A 1 -24.12 -3.53 23.63
C MET A 1 -22.83 -3.72 22.85
N ILE A 2 -22.11 -4.79 23.16
CA ILE A 2 -20.85 -5.13 22.49
C ILE A 2 -21.24 -6.04 21.33
N GLN A 3 -21.28 -5.47 20.13
CA GLN A 3 -21.46 -6.21 18.88
C GLN A 3 -20.09 -6.78 18.49
N GLY A 4 -19.61 -7.70 19.32
CA GLY A 4 -18.36 -8.43 19.13
C GLY A 4 -18.55 -9.50 18.07
N GLU A 5 -17.90 -9.28 16.93
CA GLU A 5 -17.40 -10.26 15.97
C GLU A 5 -17.81 -11.72 16.24
N MET A 6 -18.96 -12.13 15.71
CA MET A 6 -19.08 -13.51 15.25
C MET A 6 -18.15 -13.64 14.04
N ASN A 7 -16.90 -14.04 14.30
CA ASN A 7 -16.05 -14.65 13.30
C ASN A 7 -16.79 -15.89 12.80
N THR A 8 -17.48 -15.75 11.67
CA THR A 8 -18.08 -16.88 10.97
C THR A 8 -16.96 -17.83 10.60
N ASP A 9 -16.99 -19.05 11.13
CA ASP A 9 -16.00 -20.14 10.94
C ASP A 9 -15.54 -20.26 9.48
N HIS A 10 -16.47 -20.09 8.54
CA HIS A 10 -16.21 -20.11 7.10
C HIS A 10 -15.40 -18.92 6.57
N GLY A 11 -15.55 -17.73 7.14
CA GLY A 11 -14.76 -16.55 6.75
C GLY A 11 -13.30 -16.67 7.22
N GLN A 12 -13.08 -17.31 8.37
CA GLN A 12 -11.73 -17.66 8.84
C GLN A 12 -11.12 -18.80 8.01
N ASP A 13 -11.89 -19.81 7.62
CA ASP A 13 -11.43 -20.88 6.72
C ASP A 13 -11.01 -20.32 5.34
N VAL A 14 -11.83 -19.46 4.73
CA VAL A 14 -11.51 -18.81 3.44
C VAL A 14 -10.24 -17.98 3.54
N LYS A 15 -10.10 -17.18 4.62
CA LYS A 15 -8.88 -16.40 4.87
C LYS A 15 -7.67 -17.33 4.97
N GLY A 16 -7.77 -18.38 5.79
CA GLY A 16 -6.69 -19.33 6.03
C GLY A 16 -6.26 -20.08 4.77
N ARG A 17 -7.21 -20.46 3.91
CA ARG A 17 -6.92 -21.13 2.63
C ARG A 17 -6.21 -20.20 1.65
N ILE A 18 -6.68 -18.97 1.49
CA ILE A 18 -6.04 -17.96 0.65
C ILE A 18 -4.62 -17.66 1.15
N ASP A 19 -4.46 -17.44 2.46
CA ASP A 19 -3.15 -17.17 3.07
C ASP A 19 -2.19 -18.36 2.90
N CYS A 20 -2.67 -19.60 3.02
CA CYS A 20 -1.86 -20.80 2.85
C CYS A 20 -1.30 -20.92 1.43
N VAL A 21 -2.17 -20.74 0.43
CA VAL A 21 -1.83 -20.82 -0.99
C VAL A 21 -0.85 -19.71 -1.39
N ILE A 22 -1.10 -18.47 -0.96
CA ILE A 22 -0.20 -17.33 -1.21
C ILE A 22 1.17 -17.56 -0.55
N ASN A 23 1.19 -17.98 0.72
CA ASN A 23 2.45 -18.19 1.43
C ASN A 23 3.28 -19.31 0.82
N ARG A 24 2.64 -20.41 0.41
CA ARG A 24 3.30 -21.54 -0.27
C ARG A 24 3.93 -21.11 -1.60
N PHE A 25 3.22 -20.30 -2.39
CA PHE A 25 3.79 -19.75 -3.62
C PHE A 25 4.94 -18.81 -3.32
N ARG A 26 4.75 -17.81 -2.44
CA ARG A 26 5.75 -16.77 -2.15
C ARG A 26 7.03 -17.30 -1.48
N SER A 27 6.94 -18.39 -0.72
CA SER A 27 8.11 -19.03 -0.11
C SER A 27 8.96 -19.80 -1.13
N ASN A 28 8.34 -20.27 -2.21
CA ASN A 28 8.99 -21.12 -3.22
C ASN A 28 9.29 -20.36 -4.51
N ALA A 29 8.70 -19.18 -4.73
CA ALA A 29 8.85 -18.39 -5.94
C ALA A 29 10.27 -17.80 -6.06
N GLY A 30 10.92 -18.07 -7.18
CA GLY A 30 12.21 -17.52 -7.54
C GLY A 30 12.14 -16.06 -8.02
N PRO A 31 13.31 -15.43 -8.28
CA PRO A 31 13.41 -14.05 -8.76
C PRO A 31 12.72 -13.77 -10.10
N GLU A 32 12.34 -14.79 -10.84
CA GLU A 32 11.61 -14.70 -12.10
C GLU A 32 10.14 -14.26 -11.95
N PHE A 33 9.56 -14.34 -10.76
CA PHE A 33 8.16 -13.99 -10.49
C PHE A 33 7.96 -12.61 -9.85
N TYR A 34 9.04 -11.84 -9.67
CA TYR A 34 8.94 -10.51 -9.10
C TYR A 34 9.99 -9.53 -9.63
N THR A 35 9.62 -8.26 -9.66
CA THR A 35 10.52 -7.15 -9.93
C THR A 35 10.49 -6.15 -8.79
N TYR A 36 11.60 -5.44 -8.57
CA TYR A 36 11.63 -4.35 -7.60
C TYR A 36 11.27 -3.05 -8.29
N LYS A 37 10.12 -2.46 -7.94
CA LYS A 37 9.79 -1.10 -8.37
C LYS A 37 10.23 -0.12 -7.29
N LEU A 38 10.93 0.92 -7.72
CA LEU A 38 11.32 2.02 -6.84
C LEU A 38 10.09 2.92 -6.69
N LYS A 39 9.52 2.95 -5.49
CA LYS A 39 8.43 3.87 -5.17
C LYS A 39 9.00 4.98 -4.32
N TYR A 40 8.92 6.21 -4.84
CA TYR A 40 9.28 7.39 -4.08
C TYR A 40 8.13 7.68 -3.12
N ILE A 41 8.34 7.37 -1.84
CA ILE A 41 7.44 7.85 -0.79
C ILE A 41 8.06 9.15 -0.28
N ASP A 42 7.40 10.25 -0.63
CA ASP A 42 7.75 11.55 -0.09
C ASP A 42 7.21 11.60 1.33
N ASP A 43 8.03 11.16 2.29
CA ASP A 43 7.72 11.20 3.72
C ASP A 43 7.96 12.64 4.23
N ILE A 44 7.32 13.61 3.57
CA ILE A 44 7.33 15.02 3.97
C ILE A 44 6.31 15.19 5.08
N ASP A 45 6.67 14.68 6.26
CA ASP A 45 6.02 15.09 7.50
C ASP A 45 6.77 16.32 8.02
N LEU A 46 6.45 17.47 7.43
CA LEU A 46 6.97 18.76 7.89
C LEU A 46 6.30 19.09 9.22
N ASP A 47 6.93 18.68 10.32
CA ASP A 47 6.51 19.05 11.67
C ASP A 47 6.28 20.57 11.72
N ILE A 48 5.14 20.97 12.29
CA ILE A 48 4.68 22.38 12.41
C ILE A 48 5.79 23.26 12.97
N ARG A 49 6.61 22.75 13.89
CA ARG A 49 7.77 23.47 14.46
C ARG A 49 8.81 23.82 13.41
N THR A 50 9.07 22.91 12.47
CA THR A 50 10.01 23.10 11.38
C THR A 50 9.50 24.18 10.42
N ILE A 51 8.21 24.12 10.06
CA ILE A 51 7.56 25.13 9.22
C ILE A 51 7.63 26.52 9.88
N LEU A 52 7.33 26.58 11.19
CA LEU A 52 7.35 27.82 11.96
C LEU A 52 8.77 28.42 12.01
N CYS A 53 9.79 27.60 12.29
CA CYS A 53 11.19 28.03 12.25
C CYS A 53 11.59 28.58 10.87
N PHE A 54 11.24 27.88 9.79
CA PHE A 54 11.53 28.36 8.44
C PHE A 54 10.80 29.67 8.14
N SER A 55 9.54 29.83 8.58
CA SER A 55 8.78 31.07 8.38
C SER A 55 9.40 32.27 9.10
N VAL A 56 9.89 32.08 10.32
CA VAL A 56 10.57 33.14 11.09
C VAL A 56 11.87 33.54 10.41
N ILE A 57 12.69 32.56 10.00
CA ILE A 57 13.95 32.83 9.29
C ILE A 57 13.68 33.54 7.95
N PHE A 58 12.65 33.10 7.22
CA PHE A 58 12.29 33.66 5.92
C PHE A 58 11.78 35.11 6.00
N VAL A 59 11.14 35.50 7.10
CA VAL A 59 10.68 36.88 7.28
C VAL A 59 11.78 37.76 7.87
N PHE A 60 12.43 37.31 8.96
CA PHE A 60 13.33 38.17 9.73
C PHE A 60 14.70 38.38 9.08
N VAL A 61 15.28 37.37 8.41
CA VAL A 61 16.61 37.49 7.80
C VAL A 61 16.63 38.44 6.59
N PRO A 62 15.71 38.37 5.61
CA PRO A 62 15.70 39.34 4.54
C PRO A 62 15.29 40.74 5.00
N LEU A 63 14.48 40.87 6.08
CA LEU A 63 14.12 42.18 6.63
C LEU A 63 15.36 42.93 7.15
N THR A 64 16.23 42.26 7.91
CA THR A 64 17.46 42.87 8.46
C THR A 64 18.47 43.20 7.37
N VAL A 65 18.59 42.37 6.35
CA VAL A 65 19.50 42.60 5.22
C VAL A 65 18.96 43.69 4.27
N PHE A 66 17.63 43.84 4.15
CA PHE A 66 17.00 44.92 3.40
C PHE A 66 17.21 46.28 4.08
N THR A 67 17.09 46.34 5.41
CA THR A 67 17.40 47.57 6.18
C THR A 67 18.87 47.97 6.09
N ASP A 68 19.78 47.00 5.96
CA ASP A 68 21.22 47.24 5.80
C ASP A 68 21.63 47.56 4.34
N GLY A 69 20.66 47.66 3.41
CA GLY A 69 20.90 48.07 2.02
C GLY A 69 21.61 47.03 1.14
N LYS A 70 21.74 45.77 1.60
CA LYS A 70 22.51 44.72 0.94
C LYS A 70 21.62 43.70 0.21
N LEU A 71 20.78 44.20 -0.70
CA LEU A 71 19.78 43.43 -1.47
C LEU A 71 20.32 42.16 -2.15
N SER A 72 21.57 42.18 -2.65
CA SER A 72 22.19 41.03 -3.33
C SER A 72 22.37 39.82 -2.40
N TYR A 73 22.62 40.04 -1.11
CA TYR A 73 22.77 38.97 -0.13
C TYR A 73 21.44 38.34 0.26
N SER A 74 20.35 39.12 0.29
CA SER A 74 19.00 38.57 0.55
C SER A 74 18.56 37.60 -0.55
N ILE A 75 18.81 37.93 -1.82
CA ILE A 75 18.44 37.07 -2.95
C ILE A 75 19.25 35.77 -2.92
N LEU A 76 20.56 35.86 -2.64
CA LEU A 76 21.43 34.69 -2.51
C LEU A 76 20.96 33.77 -1.36
N TYR A 77 20.55 34.34 -0.24
CA TYR A 77 20.07 33.59 0.92
C TYR A 77 18.76 32.83 0.64
N ILE A 78 17.80 33.49 -0.02
CA ILE A 78 16.53 32.86 -0.44
C ILE A 78 16.79 31.70 -1.41
N ALA A 79 17.70 31.89 -2.38
CA ALA A 79 18.08 30.85 -3.31
C ALA A 79 18.75 29.64 -2.62
N LEU A 80 19.63 29.90 -1.64
CA LEU A 80 20.31 28.85 -0.87
C LEU A 80 19.33 28.07 0.01
N LEU A 81 18.34 28.73 0.61
CA LEU A 81 17.28 28.07 1.38
C LEU A 81 16.38 27.20 0.50
N GLY A 82 15.99 27.70 -0.69
CA GLY A 82 15.22 26.92 -1.65
C GLY A 82 15.96 25.63 -2.06
N LEU A 83 17.26 25.74 -2.32
CA LEU A 83 18.13 24.58 -2.59
C LEU A 83 18.26 23.66 -1.38
N GLY A 84 18.36 24.21 -0.16
CA GLY A 84 18.44 23.44 1.08
C GLY A 84 17.17 22.61 1.35
N VAL A 85 15.99 23.19 1.14
CA VAL A 85 14.71 22.47 1.28
C VAL A 85 14.61 21.35 0.25
N LEU A 86 14.92 21.64 -1.02
CA LEU A 86 14.94 20.61 -2.06
C LEU A 86 15.94 19.49 -1.74
N GLY A 87 17.15 19.84 -1.28
CA GLY A 87 18.16 18.87 -0.88
C GLY A 87 17.73 18.00 0.30
N ILE A 88 17.06 18.58 1.31
CA ILE A 88 16.51 17.84 2.44
C ILE A 88 15.38 16.92 1.99
N SER A 89 14.47 17.37 1.11
CA SER A 89 13.42 16.54 0.55
C SER A 89 14.01 15.34 -0.22
N PHE A 90 14.99 15.58 -1.10
CA PHE A 90 15.66 14.50 -1.84
C PHE A 90 16.48 13.55 -0.96
N ALA A 91 17.15 14.05 0.08
CA ALA A 91 17.94 13.22 1.01
C ALA A 91 17.07 12.42 1.99
N ARG A 92 15.86 12.92 2.31
CA ARG A 92 14.90 12.25 3.19
C ARG A 92 13.94 11.32 2.46
N GLY A 93 13.75 11.50 1.16
CA GLY A 93 13.01 10.56 0.33
C GLY A 93 13.61 9.16 0.46
N LYS A 94 12.93 8.28 1.19
CA LYS A 94 13.31 6.87 1.24
C LYS A 94 12.86 6.23 -0.06
N ILE A 95 13.82 5.89 -0.90
CA ILE A 95 13.56 5.04 -2.05
C ILE A 95 13.27 3.63 -1.50
N LEU A 96 11.98 3.33 -1.32
CA LEU A 96 11.56 2.01 -0.92
C LEU A 96 11.52 1.13 -2.17
N LYS A 97 12.31 0.05 -2.12
CA LYS A 97 12.21 -1.04 -3.10
C LYS A 97 10.96 -1.83 -2.75
N GLU A 98 9.86 -1.58 -3.45
CA GLU A 98 8.64 -2.36 -3.32
C GLU A 98 8.77 -3.61 -4.20
N LYS A 99 8.56 -4.79 -3.61
CA LYS A 99 8.56 -6.06 -4.34
C LYS A 99 7.21 -6.19 -5.05
N VAL A 100 7.24 -6.10 -6.38
CA VAL A 100 6.05 -6.22 -7.24
C VAL A 100 6.08 -7.58 -7.89
N TRP A 101 5.05 -8.39 -7.65
CA TRP A 101 4.90 -9.71 -8.27
C TRP A 101 4.37 -9.54 -9.69
N GLU A 102 4.98 -10.23 -10.64
CA GLU A 102 4.58 -10.22 -12.06
C GLU A 102 4.51 -11.67 -12.54
N ASN A 103 3.52 -11.99 -13.38
CA ASN A 103 3.26 -13.34 -13.89
C ASN A 103 2.99 -14.40 -12.79
N ASP A 104 2.42 -14.00 -11.66
CA ASP A 104 2.09 -14.84 -10.50
C ASP A 104 0.73 -15.54 -10.66
N PHE A 105 0.58 -16.31 -11.73
CA PHE A 105 -0.65 -17.07 -12.01
C PHE A 105 -0.88 -18.17 -10.99
N VAL A 106 -2.13 -18.31 -10.55
CA VAL A 106 -2.52 -19.38 -9.62
C VAL A 106 -2.48 -20.72 -10.35
N SER A 107 -1.79 -21.70 -9.78
CA SER A 107 -1.78 -23.08 -10.29
C SER A 107 -3.17 -23.72 -10.25
N ASP A 108 -3.50 -24.59 -11.20
CA ASP A 108 -4.75 -25.34 -11.23
C ASP A 108 -4.97 -26.13 -9.92
N GLU A 109 -3.91 -26.67 -9.32
CA GLU A 109 -3.95 -27.37 -8.04
C GLU A 109 -4.41 -26.48 -6.89
N ASP A 110 -3.94 -25.23 -6.86
CA ASP A 110 -4.30 -24.25 -5.85
C ASP A 110 -5.73 -23.72 -6.07
N ILE A 111 -6.16 -23.59 -7.33
CA ILE A 111 -7.57 -23.27 -7.66
C ILE A 111 -8.49 -24.37 -7.15
N LEU A 112 -8.13 -25.64 -7.38
CA LEU A 112 -8.90 -26.78 -6.88
C LEU A 112 -9.00 -26.77 -5.35
N TYR A 113 -7.89 -26.51 -4.65
CA TYR A 113 -7.86 -26.41 -3.19
C TYR A 113 -8.71 -25.25 -2.64
N LEU A 114 -8.74 -24.11 -3.34
CA LEU A 114 -9.63 -23.00 -3.00
C LEU A 114 -11.11 -23.35 -3.25
N CYS A 115 -11.39 -24.13 -4.30
CA CYS A 115 -12.74 -24.59 -4.65
C CYS A 115 -13.28 -25.72 -3.77
N GLU A 116 -12.46 -26.31 -2.88
CA GLU A 116 -12.94 -27.25 -1.86
C GLU A 116 -13.90 -26.59 -0.87
N ASN A 117 -13.81 -25.27 -0.68
CA ASN A 117 -14.79 -24.53 0.10
C ASN A 117 -16.06 -24.27 -0.74
N GLU A 118 -17.18 -24.87 -0.33
CA GLU A 118 -18.47 -24.83 -1.04
C GLU A 118 -18.99 -23.40 -1.31
N LYS A 119 -18.64 -22.43 -0.45
CA LYS A 119 -19.09 -21.04 -0.56
C LYS A 119 -18.16 -20.18 -1.42
N LEU A 120 -16.88 -20.53 -1.48
CA LEU A 120 -15.89 -19.82 -2.31
C LEU A 120 -15.93 -20.28 -3.77
N LYS A 121 -16.22 -21.55 -4.00
CA LYS A 121 -16.34 -22.19 -5.31
C LYS A 121 -17.20 -21.42 -6.33
N PRO A 122 -18.46 -21.02 -6.06
CA PRO A 122 -19.28 -20.34 -7.05
C PRO A 122 -18.69 -18.99 -7.47
N ILE A 123 -18.08 -18.25 -6.53
CA ILE A 123 -17.51 -16.92 -6.77
C ILE A 123 -16.29 -17.03 -7.69
N LEU A 124 -15.39 -17.98 -7.40
CA LEU A 124 -14.21 -18.23 -8.24
C LEU A 124 -14.60 -18.70 -9.64
N ILE A 125 -15.63 -19.55 -9.77
CA ILE A 125 -16.12 -20.02 -11.08
C ILE A 125 -16.72 -18.87 -11.90
N GLU A 126 -17.44 -17.95 -11.27
CA GLU A 126 -17.98 -16.76 -11.96
C GLU A 126 -16.86 -15.84 -12.46
N GLU A 127 -15.83 -15.60 -11.65
CA GLU A 127 -14.66 -14.81 -12.07
C GLU A 127 -13.89 -15.48 -13.22
N LEU A 128 -13.67 -16.80 -13.16
CA LEU A 128 -13.06 -17.59 -14.24
C LEU A 128 -13.87 -17.50 -15.54
N LYS A 129 -15.20 -17.62 -15.46
CA LYS A 129 -16.09 -17.49 -16.63
C LYS A 129 -16.10 -16.09 -17.23
N ALA A 130 -15.88 -15.06 -16.41
CA ALA A 130 -15.73 -13.68 -16.87
C ALA A 130 -14.39 -13.41 -17.58
N GLY A 131 -13.52 -14.43 -17.71
CA GLY A 131 -12.20 -14.32 -18.33
C GLY A 131 -11.15 -13.67 -17.41
N ALA A 132 -11.46 -13.51 -16.12
CA ALA A 132 -10.49 -12.98 -15.16
C ALA A 132 -9.37 -14.01 -14.95
N HIS A 133 -8.13 -13.58 -15.14
CA HIS A 133 -6.96 -14.40 -14.83
C HIS A 133 -6.68 -14.26 -13.33
N HIS A 134 -6.77 -15.36 -12.59
CA HIS A 134 -6.46 -15.33 -11.16
C HIS A 134 -4.95 -15.34 -10.97
N THR A 135 -4.46 -14.29 -10.33
CA THR A 135 -3.09 -14.21 -9.81
C THR A 135 -3.10 -14.24 -8.28
N TYR A 136 -2.01 -14.68 -7.67
CA TYR A 136 -1.87 -14.68 -6.21
C TYR A 136 -2.00 -13.26 -5.64
N SER A 137 -1.53 -12.25 -6.35
CA SER A 137 -1.71 -10.83 -6.03
C SER A 137 -3.18 -10.38 -6.13
N SER A 138 -3.93 -10.87 -7.12
CA SER A 138 -5.37 -10.62 -7.19
C SER A 138 -6.12 -11.28 -6.03
N LEU A 139 -5.71 -12.48 -5.60
CA LEU A 139 -6.30 -13.15 -4.44
C LEU A 139 -6.02 -12.40 -3.14
N GLU A 140 -4.81 -11.87 -2.95
CA GLU A 140 -4.45 -11.05 -1.80
C GLU A 140 -5.27 -9.74 -1.75
N SER A 141 -5.34 -9.01 -2.86
CA SER A 141 -6.07 -7.74 -2.93
C SER A 141 -7.58 -7.90 -2.74
N LYS A 142 -8.16 -8.99 -3.25
CA LYS A 142 -9.59 -9.32 -3.11
C LYS A 142 -9.91 -10.16 -1.87
N GLN A 143 -8.94 -10.47 -1.02
CA GLN A 143 -9.16 -11.35 0.15
C GLN A 143 -10.31 -10.85 1.03
N LYS A 144 -10.37 -9.54 1.30
CA LYS A 144 -11.45 -8.93 2.08
C LYS A 144 -12.81 -9.08 1.40
N TYR A 145 -12.86 -8.97 0.07
CA TYR A 145 -14.09 -9.16 -0.71
C TYR A 145 -14.61 -10.60 -0.58
N TYR A 146 -13.74 -11.61 -0.72
CA TYR A 146 -14.12 -13.01 -0.58
C TYR A 146 -14.63 -13.36 0.82
N ILE A 147 -14.01 -12.81 1.87
CA ILE A 147 -14.48 -13.00 3.25
C ILE A 147 -15.85 -12.34 3.42
N GLU A 148 -16.01 -11.10 2.96
CA GLU A 148 -17.28 -10.39 3.08
C GLU A 148 -18.42 -11.05 2.30
N SER A 149 -18.17 -11.57 1.09
CA SER A 149 -19.19 -12.23 0.27
C SER A 149 -19.69 -13.51 0.96
N VAL A 150 -18.78 -14.30 1.52
CA VAL A 150 -19.13 -15.54 2.24
C VAL A 150 -19.88 -15.23 3.54
N THR A 151 -19.46 -14.21 4.31
CA THR A 151 -20.13 -13.81 5.55
C THR A 151 -21.47 -13.10 5.32
N LYS A 152 -21.67 -12.40 4.19
CA LYS A 152 -22.95 -11.75 3.84
C LYS A 152 -24.00 -12.77 3.44
N ASP A 153 -23.62 -13.81 2.69
CA ASP A 153 -24.55 -14.87 2.28
C ASP A 153 -25.10 -15.64 3.51
N GLU A 154 -24.27 -15.84 4.52
CA GLU A 154 -24.71 -16.45 5.80
C GLU A 154 -25.77 -15.63 6.55
N ARG A 155 -25.66 -14.30 6.53
CA ARG A 155 -26.66 -13.44 7.18
C ARG A 155 -28.01 -13.49 6.46
N LYS A 156 -28.01 -13.72 5.15
CA LYS A 156 -29.21 -13.84 4.33
C LYS A 156 -29.92 -15.19 4.52
N ILE A 157 -29.16 -16.26 4.77
CA ILE A 157 -29.73 -17.59 5.05
C ILE A 157 -30.32 -17.68 6.46
N ARG A 158 -29.82 -16.86 7.41
CA ARG A 158 -30.29 -16.85 8.80
C ARG A 158 -31.41 -15.85 9.13
N SER A 159 -31.82 -14.99 8.18
CA SER A 159 -32.97 -14.06 8.35
C SER A 159 -34.23 -14.63 7.74
#